data_AF-A0A355ESC2-F1
#
_entry.id   AF-A0A355ESC2-F1
#
_cell.length_a   1.000
_cell.length_b   1.000
_cell.length_c   1.000
_cell.angle_alpha   90.00
_cell.angle_beta   90.00
_cell.angle_gamma   90.00
#
_symmetry.space_group_name_H-M   'P 1'
#
loop_
_entity.id
_entity.type
_entity.pdbx_description
1 polymer ?
#
loop_
_entity_poly.entity_id
_entity_poly.type
_entity_poly.pdbx_seq_one_letter_code
_entity_poly.pdbx_strand_id
1 'polypeptide(L)'
;MSPHKSFAIPLVLATFLAAAPARAVDLAAELEAFLRVPAVAGREEPGRDFLRQRLAGLPLETDKAGNLVAVVGSGAPRRLVACPLGEPGLVVTGIEPDGYLRLFPAAGAPVGALWTQAHEGHVVMIGGSRGLVPGTVTLRSVHLMQGTDGDEP
;
A
#
# COMPACT_ATOMS: atom_id res chain seq x y z
N MET A 1 75.91 8.04 -29.51
CA MET A 1 75.37 6.83 -28.85
C MET A 1 74.32 7.30 -27.85
N SER A 2 73.04 7.17 -28.19
CA SER A 2 71.90 7.73 -27.45
C SER A 2 71.19 6.60 -26.68
N PRO A 3 70.76 6.78 -25.43
CA PRO A 3 69.94 5.77 -24.75
C PRO A 3 68.46 6.01 -25.02
N HIS A 4 67.79 4.99 -25.55
CA HIS A 4 66.34 4.95 -25.71
C HIS A 4 65.66 4.83 -24.34
N LYS A 5 64.79 5.78 -23.99
CA LYS A 5 63.87 5.68 -22.86
C LYS A 5 62.60 4.95 -23.31
N SER A 6 62.42 3.71 -22.87
CA SER A 6 61.18 2.95 -23.08
C SER A 6 60.05 3.54 -22.24
N PHE A 7 58.99 3.98 -22.91
CA PHE A 7 57.77 4.51 -22.30
C PHE A 7 56.75 3.37 -22.24
N ALA A 8 56.46 2.86 -21.03
CA ALA A 8 55.40 1.87 -20.83
C ALA A 8 54.06 2.60 -20.64
N ILE A 9 53.11 2.38 -21.57
CA ILE A 9 51.75 2.90 -21.49
C ILE A 9 50.91 1.92 -20.64
N PRO A 10 50.25 2.34 -19.55
CA PRO A 10 49.40 1.44 -18.79
C PRO A 10 48.08 1.24 -19.54
N LEU A 11 47.75 -0.02 -19.84
CA LEU A 11 46.48 -0.44 -20.40
C LEU A 11 45.40 -0.34 -19.31
N VAL A 12 44.61 0.73 -19.34
CA VAL A 12 43.42 0.86 -18.47
C VAL A 12 42.30 0.03 -19.08
N LEU A 13 42.04 -1.13 -18.48
CA LEU A 13 40.93 -2.00 -18.84
C LEU A 13 39.63 -1.37 -18.32
N ALA A 14 38.94 -0.62 -19.18
CA ALA A 14 37.63 -0.05 -18.87
C ALA A 14 36.58 -1.17 -18.85
N THR A 15 36.24 -1.68 -17.66
CA THR A 15 35.04 -2.48 -17.44
C THR A 15 33.82 -1.61 -17.74
N PHE A 16 33.24 -1.78 -18.92
CA PHE A 16 31.89 -1.29 -19.20
C PHE A 16 30.91 -2.03 -18.31
N LEU A 17 30.38 -1.32 -17.30
CA LEU A 17 29.22 -1.75 -16.55
C LEU A 17 28.03 -1.73 -17.52
N ALA A 18 27.73 -2.86 -18.15
CA ALA A 18 26.54 -2.98 -18.98
C ALA A 18 25.32 -2.69 -18.11
N ALA A 19 24.62 -1.59 -18.39
CA ALA A 19 23.33 -1.32 -17.78
C ALA A 19 22.43 -2.51 -18.04
N ALA A 20 21.93 -3.15 -16.98
CA ALA A 20 20.95 -4.22 -17.12
C ALA A 20 19.80 -3.71 -17.99
N PRO A 21 19.30 -4.50 -18.95
CA PRO A 21 18.18 -4.07 -19.77
C PRO A 21 17.03 -3.72 -18.84
N ALA A 22 16.46 -2.52 -19.02
CA ALA A 22 15.26 -2.14 -18.32
C ALA A 22 14.19 -3.21 -18.59
N ARG A 23 13.84 -3.98 -17.57
CA ARG A 23 12.79 -4.99 -17.68
C ARG A 23 11.51 -4.26 -18.07
N ALA A 24 10.87 -4.69 -19.15
CA ALA A 24 9.56 -4.19 -19.50
C ALA A 24 8.63 -4.44 -18.31
N VAL A 25 8.16 -3.35 -17.70
CA VAL A 25 7.22 -3.42 -16.58
C VAL A 25 5.86 -3.70 -17.18
N ASP A 26 5.27 -4.84 -16.83
CA ASP A 26 3.86 -5.09 -17.09
C ASP A 26 3.04 -4.30 -16.07
N LEU A 27 2.53 -3.15 -16.50
CA LEU A 27 1.80 -2.25 -15.62
C LEU A 27 0.51 -2.88 -15.09
N ALA A 28 -0.17 -3.73 -15.87
CA ALA A 28 -1.40 -4.37 -15.43
C ALA A 28 -1.10 -5.37 -14.32
N ALA A 29 -0.04 -6.16 -14.47
CA ALA A 29 0.40 -7.10 -13.44
C ALA A 29 0.88 -6.39 -12.16
N GLU A 30 1.61 -5.28 -12.28
CA GLU A 30 2.05 -4.51 -11.11
C GLU A 30 0.87 -3.83 -10.40
N LEU A 31 -0.11 -3.32 -11.16
CA LEU A 31 -1.32 -2.75 -10.58
C LEU A 31 -2.15 -3.82 -9.86
N GLU A 32 -2.34 -4.99 -10.47
CA GLU A 32 -3.04 -6.10 -9.83
C GLU A 32 -2.33 -6.54 -8.54
N ALA A 33 -1.00 -6.64 -8.57
CA ALA A 33 -0.21 -6.99 -7.39
C ALA A 33 -0.39 -5.93 -6.28
N PHE A 34 -0.39 -4.65 -6.63
CA PHE A 34 -0.61 -3.57 -5.66
C PHE A 34 -2.02 -3.56 -5.07
N LEU A 35 -3.05 -3.78 -5.90
CA LEU A 35 -4.46 -3.84 -5.45
C LEU A 35 -4.75 -5.00 -4.50
N ARG A 36 -3.87 -5.99 -4.39
CA ARG A 36 -3.97 -7.10 -3.44
C ARG A 36 -3.30 -6.80 -2.09
N VAL A 37 -2.59 -5.68 -1.97
CA VAL A 37 -1.92 -5.26 -0.74
C VAL A 37 -2.88 -4.39 0.08
N PRO A 38 -3.36 -4.85 1.24
CA PRO A 38 -4.23 -4.04 2.08
C PRO A 38 -3.47 -2.84 2.65
N ALA A 39 -4.05 -1.65 2.53
CA ALA A 39 -3.45 -0.39 2.95
C ALA A 39 -4.51 0.55 3.53
N VAL A 40 -5.33 0.05 4.45
CA VAL A 40 -6.38 0.85 5.11
C VAL A 40 -5.76 2.12 5.72
N ALA A 41 -6.46 3.26 5.60
CA ALA A 41 -6.02 4.52 6.17
C ALA A 41 -5.56 4.40 7.64
N GLY A 42 -4.36 4.89 7.95
CA GLY A 42 -3.66 4.74 9.23
C GLY A 42 -2.91 3.40 9.42
N ARG A 43 -2.95 2.51 8.43
CA ARG A 43 -2.27 1.19 8.37
C ARG A 43 -1.66 0.96 6.98
N GLU A 44 -1.08 1.99 6.39
CA GLU A 44 -0.57 1.97 5.01
C GLU A 44 0.81 1.31 4.87
N GLU A 45 1.40 0.80 5.95
CA GLU A 45 2.76 0.27 5.93
C GLU A 45 2.99 -0.82 4.87
N PRO A 46 2.09 -1.80 4.64
CA PRO A 46 2.27 -2.80 3.59
C PRO A 46 2.33 -2.20 2.19
N GLY A 47 1.45 -1.24 1.89
CA GLY A 47 1.44 -0.53 0.60
C GLY A 47 2.71 0.30 0.39
N ARG A 48 3.19 0.94 1.46
CA ARG A 48 4.45 1.69 1.42
C ARG A 48 5.64 0.78 1.14
N ASP A 49 5.69 -0.37 1.80
CA ASP A 49 6.79 -1.33 1.65
C ASP A 49 6.78 -1.94 0.24
N PHE A 50 5.60 -2.21 -0.32
CA PHE A 50 5.44 -2.61 -1.72
C PHE A 50 6.05 -1.58 -2.68
N LEU A 51 5.68 -0.30 -2.53
CA LEU A 51 6.21 0.77 -3.39
C LEU A 51 7.71 0.98 -3.18
N ARG A 52 8.21 0.92 -1.95
CA ARG A 52 9.63 1.07 -1.64
C ARG A 52 10.48 0.02 -2.35
N GLN A 53 10.02 -1.23 -2.42
CA GLN A 53 10.72 -2.29 -3.15
C GLN A 53 10.77 -2.01 -4.66
N ARG A 54 9.68 -1.49 -5.25
CA ARG A 54 9.62 -1.20 -6.68
C ARG A 54 10.30 0.09 -7.09
N LEU A 55 10.45 1.03 -6.17
CA LEU A 55 11.08 2.32 -6.38
C LEU A 55 12.50 2.41 -5.78
N ALA A 56 13.12 1.27 -5.44
CA ALA A 56 14.40 1.21 -4.72
C ALA A 56 15.57 1.95 -5.39
N GLY A 57 15.48 2.27 -6.68
CA GLY A 57 16.47 3.09 -7.40
C GLY A 57 16.34 4.60 -7.18
N LEU A 58 15.32 5.07 -6.45
CA LEU A 58 15.10 6.48 -6.13
C LEU A 58 15.56 6.80 -4.69
N PRO A 59 15.90 8.07 -4.39
CA PRO A 59 16.21 8.51 -3.03
C PRO A 59 14.92 8.60 -2.20
N LEU A 60 14.46 7.45 -1.70
CA LEU A 60 13.21 7.32 -0.98
C LEU A 60 13.36 7.57 0.53
N GLU A 61 12.65 8.56 1.03
CA GLU A 61 12.51 8.83 2.47
C GLU A 61 11.09 8.55 2.94
N THR A 62 10.94 8.19 4.21
CA THR A 62 9.62 8.11 4.85
C THR A 62 9.53 9.20 5.90
N ASP A 63 8.52 10.07 5.79
CA ASP A 63 8.30 11.14 6.76
C ASP A 63 7.63 10.61 8.05
N LYS A 64 7.41 11.50 9.02
CA LYS A 64 6.79 11.15 10.31
C LYS A 64 5.31 10.75 10.18
N ALA A 65 4.64 11.14 9.10
CA ALA A 65 3.26 10.76 8.83
C ALA A 65 3.16 9.43 8.06
N GLY A 66 4.30 8.85 7.66
CA GLY A 66 4.35 7.58 6.94
C GLY A 66 4.33 7.71 5.43
N ASN A 67 4.38 8.91 4.86
CA ASN A 67 4.41 9.13 3.41
C ASN A 67 5.74 8.65 2.82
N LEU A 68 5.72 8.04 1.64
CA LEU A 68 6.92 7.72 0.86
C LEU A 68 7.24 8.88 -0.09
N VAL A 69 8.38 9.53 0.13
CA VAL A 69 8.76 10.75 -0.59
C VAL A 69 10.02 10.50 -1.39
N ALA A 70 10.03 10.95 -2.65
CA ALA A 70 11.20 10.97 -3.52
C ALA A 70 11.40 12.40 -4.05
N VAL A 71 12.64 12.90 -3.98
CA VAL A 71 13.02 14.16 -4.63
C VAL A 71 13.89 13.86 -5.84
N VAL A 72 13.44 14.29 -7.01
CA VAL A 72 14.15 14.11 -8.28
C VAL A 72 14.53 15.47 -8.83
N GLY A 73 15.84 15.71 -8.99
CA GLY A 73 16.38 16.99 -9.48
C GLY A 73 16.52 18.07 -8.39
N SER A 74 16.89 19.27 -8.83
CA SER A 74 17.15 20.43 -7.97
C SER A 74 16.83 21.74 -8.70
N GLY A 75 16.55 22.83 -7.97
CA GLY A 75 16.31 24.16 -8.55
C GLY A 75 14.85 24.62 -8.48
N ALA A 76 14.48 25.60 -9.31
CA ALA A 76 13.14 26.20 -9.38
C ALA A 76 12.64 26.25 -10.83
N PRO A 77 11.31 26.14 -11.06
CA PRO A 77 10.25 25.94 -10.06
C PRO A 77 10.17 24.49 -9.55
N ARG A 78 9.69 24.30 -8.32
CA ARG A 78 9.41 22.97 -7.74
C ARG A 78 8.03 22.49 -8.16
N ARG A 79 7.89 21.18 -8.43
CA ARG A 79 6.62 20.53 -8.77
C ARG A 79 6.37 19.38 -7.81
N LEU A 80 5.12 19.18 -7.42
CA LEU A 80 4.67 18.10 -6.55
C LEU A 80 3.67 17.22 -7.31
N VAL A 81 3.91 15.91 -7.28
CA VAL A 81 2.92 14.89 -7.65
C VAL A 81 2.66 14.08 -6.38
N ALA A 82 1.41 14.06 -5.94
CA ALA A 82 1.00 13.35 -4.74
C ALA A 82 -0.12 12.37 -5.09
N CYS A 83 -0.01 11.13 -4.59
CA CYS A 83 -1.02 10.10 -4.73
C CYS A 83 -1.29 9.51 -3.34
N PRO A 84 -2.55 9.51 -2.86
CA PRO A 84 -2.89 8.86 -1.59
C PRO A 84 -2.55 7.37 -1.66
N LEU A 85 -1.83 6.89 -0.65
CA LEU A 85 -1.46 5.48 -0.54
C LEU A 85 -2.60 4.64 0.05
N GLY A 86 -3.36 5.24 0.97
CA GLY A 86 -4.34 4.53 1.77
C GLY A 86 -5.67 4.31 1.05
N GLU A 87 -6.39 3.27 1.49
CA GLU A 87 -7.72 2.93 1.03
C GLU A 87 -8.77 3.10 2.15
N PRO A 88 -10.05 3.33 1.79
CA PRO A 88 -11.17 3.21 2.71
C PRO A 88 -11.24 1.82 3.37
N GLY A 89 -11.56 1.77 4.65
CA GLY A 89 -11.68 0.50 5.36
C GLY A 89 -12.33 0.61 6.73
N LEU A 90 -12.22 -0.45 7.51
CA LEU A 90 -12.80 -0.58 8.84
C LEU A 90 -11.70 -0.85 9.87
N VAL A 91 -11.89 -0.36 11.09
CA VAL A 91 -11.07 -0.70 12.25
C VAL A 91 -11.87 -1.51 13.24
N VAL A 92 -11.23 -2.51 13.85
CA VAL A 92 -11.81 -3.28 14.95
C VAL A 92 -11.74 -2.44 16.22
N THR A 93 -12.89 -2.15 16.81
CA THR A 93 -13.01 -1.37 18.06
C THR A 93 -13.35 -2.24 19.28
N GLY A 94 -13.62 -3.51 19.06
CA GLY A 94 -13.89 -4.47 20.13
C GLY A 94 -14.15 -5.88 19.60
N ILE A 95 -14.08 -6.83 20.52
CA ILE A 95 -14.48 -8.22 20.31
C ILE A 95 -15.60 -8.46 21.32
N GLU A 96 -16.77 -8.84 20.81
CA GLU A 96 -17.95 -9.11 21.62
C GLU A 96 -17.85 -10.49 22.32
N PRO A 97 -18.59 -10.74 23.42
CA PRO A 97 -18.51 -12.00 24.18
C PRO A 97 -18.84 -13.27 23.37
N ASP A 98 -19.64 -13.13 22.32
CA ASP A 98 -20.02 -14.18 21.38
C ASP A 98 -19.04 -14.34 20.19
N GLY A 99 -17.95 -13.56 20.18
CA GLY A 99 -16.87 -13.67 19.23
C GLY A 99 -17.00 -12.79 17.98
N TYR A 100 -18.04 -11.96 17.87
CA TYR A 100 -18.14 -10.99 16.77
C TYR A 100 -17.17 -9.82 16.95
N LEU A 101 -16.78 -9.22 15.82
CA LEU A 101 -15.96 -8.01 15.81
C LEU A 101 -16.84 -6.78 15.67
N ARG A 102 -16.65 -5.80 16.55
CA ARG A 102 -17.25 -4.48 16.41
C ARG A 102 -16.36 -3.62 15.51
N LEU A 103 -16.94 -3.08 14.44
CA LEU A 103 -16.21 -2.34 13.41
C LEU A 103 -16.60 -0.85 13.40
N PHE A 104 -15.67 0.00 13.03
CA PHE A 104 -15.92 1.43 12.79
C PHE A 104 -15.17 1.87 11.51
N PRO A 105 -15.69 2.79 10.70
CA PRO A 105 -14.95 3.30 9.54
C PRO A 105 -13.60 3.88 9.94
N ALA A 106 -12.54 3.52 9.21
CA ALA A 106 -11.23 4.14 9.40
C ALA A 106 -11.31 5.65 9.10
N ALA A 107 -10.65 6.46 9.92
CA ALA A 107 -10.68 7.91 9.77
C ALA A 107 -10.13 8.36 8.40
N GLY A 108 -10.74 9.39 7.80
CA GLY A 108 -10.27 9.98 6.54
C GLY A 108 -10.81 9.29 5.26
N ALA A 109 -11.49 8.16 5.37
CA ALA A 109 -12.18 7.53 4.25
C ALA A 109 -13.51 8.26 3.93
N PRO A 110 -13.86 8.53 2.66
CA PRO A 110 -15.19 9.00 2.30
C PRO A 110 -16.21 7.91 2.62
N VAL A 111 -16.99 8.13 3.67
CA VAL A 111 -18.04 7.19 4.11
C VAL A 111 -19.35 7.65 3.50
N GLY A 112 -19.80 6.97 2.44
CA GLY A 112 -21.08 7.26 1.80
C GLY A 112 -22.28 6.83 2.65
N ALA A 113 -23.47 7.33 2.33
CA ALA A 113 -24.71 7.01 3.07
C ALA A 113 -25.02 5.50 3.14
N LEU A 114 -24.53 4.72 2.18
CA LEU A 114 -24.71 3.27 2.09
C LEU A 114 -23.45 2.48 2.45
N TRP A 115 -22.47 3.09 3.11
CA TRP A 115 -21.19 2.45 3.40
C TRP A 115 -21.35 1.13 4.14
N THR A 116 -22.15 1.11 5.21
CA THR A 116 -22.40 -0.11 5.99
C THR A 116 -23.08 -1.18 5.13
N GLN A 117 -24.14 -0.81 4.41
CA GLN A 117 -24.91 -1.71 3.56
C GLN A 117 -24.07 -2.29 2.41
N ALA A 118 -23.15 -1.51 1.85
CA ALA A 118 -22.25 -1.95 0.79
C ALA A 118 -21.29 -3.06 1.24
N HIS A 119 -21.07 -3.21 2.56
CA HIS A 119 -20.21 -4.25 3.11
C HIS A 119 -20.97 -5.46 3.62
N GLU A 120 -22.29 -5.38 3.86
CA GLU A 120 -23.07 -6.50 4.37
C GLU A 120 -22.95 -7.73 3.45
N GLY A 121 -22.72 -8.91 4.04
CA GLY A 121 -22.55 -10.17 3.31
C GLY A 121 -21.23 -10.33 2.55
N HIS A 122 -20.33 -9.33 2.56
CA HIS A 122 -19.05 -9.41 1.87
C HIS A 122 -17.97 -10.05 2.74
N VAL A 123 -17.04 -10.75 2.07
CA VAL A 123 -15.79 -11.21 2.67
C VAL A 123 -14.87 -10.02 2.87
N VAL A 124 -14.22 -9.98 4.02
CA VAL A 124 -13.22 -8.98 4.40
C VAL A 124 -11.93 -9.66 4.83
N MET A 125 -10.80 -8.97 4.68
CA MET A 125 -9.53 -9.39 5.25
C MET A 125 -9.27 -8.59 6.53
N ILE A 126 -9.03 -9.30 7.63
CA ILE A 126 -8.83 -8.72 8.96
C ILE A 126 -7.33 -8.78 9.27
N GLY A 127 -6.69 -7.61 9.42
CA GLY A 127 -5.29 -7.52 9.82
C GLY A 127 -5.11 -7.53 11.34
N GLY A 128 -4.15 -8.33 11.82
CA GLY A 128 -3.74 -8.35 13.22
C GLY A 128 -2.33 -8.89 13.40
N SER A 129 -1.93 -9.14 14.65
CA SER A 129 -0.58 -9.63 14.99
C SER A 129 -0.23 -11.00 14.39
N ARG A 130 -1.23 -11.78 13.97
CA ARG A 130 -1.07 -13.09 13.32
C ARG A 130 -1.10 -13.01 11.78
N GLY A 131 -1.08 -11.79 11.22
CA GLY A 131 -1.26 -11.56 9.79
C GLY A 131 -2.73 -11.36 9.41
N LEU A 132 -3.02 -11.55 8.12
CA LEU A 132 -4.35 -11.39 7.55
C LEU A 132 -5.18 -12.65 7.74
N VAL A 133 -6.39 -12.50 8.25
CA VAL A 133 -7.37 -13.58 8.43
C VAL A 133 -8.65 -13.22 7.69
N PRO A 134 -9.24 -14.12 6.88
CA PRO A 134 -10.52 -13.84 6.25
C PRO A 134 -11.65 -13.79 7.29
N GLY A 135 -12.61 -12.91 7.07
CA GLY A 135 -13.86 -12.83 7.82
C GLY A 135 -15.00 -12.43 6.90
N THR A 136 -16.21 -12.34 7.44
CA THR A 136 -17.39 -11.93 6.68
C THR A 136 -18.18 -10.92 7.50
N VAL A 137 -18.67 -9.88 6.83
CA VAL A 137 -19.58 -8.92 7.46
C VAL A 137 -20.96 -9.55 7.52
N THR A 138 -21.52 -9.66 8.72
CA THR A 138 -22.81 -10.29 8.96
C THR A 138 -23.94 -9.54 8.26
N LEU A 139 -24.93 -10.28 7.76
CA LEU A 139 -26.19 -9.74 7.26
C LEU A 139 -27.32 -10.21 8.18
N ARG A 140 -28.25 -9.32 8.50
CA ARG A 140 -29.43 -9.68 9.29
C ARG A 140 -30.32 -10.61 8.47
N SER A 141 -30.78 -11.71 9.08
CA SER A 141 -31.70 -12.63 8.42
C SER A 141 -33.03 -11.93 8.15
N VAL A 142 -33.42 -11.84 6.88
CA VAL A 142 -34.71 -11.25 6.46
C VAL A 142 -35.91 -11.94 7.10
N HIS A 143 -35.80 -13.24 7.39
CA HIS A 143 -36.86 -14.02 8.06
C HIS A 143 -36.98 -13.72 9.56
N LEU A 144 -35.93 -13.15 10.17
CA LEU A 144 -35.93 -12.73 11.57
C LEU A 144 -36.24 -11.23 11.72
N MET A 145 -36.23 -10.47 10.63
CA MET A 145 -36.60 -9.05 10.62
C MET A 145 -38.12 -8.84 10.58
N GLN A 146 -38.89 -9.79 10.05
CA GLN A 146 -40.35 -9.75 10.13
C GLN A 146 -40.80 -10.05 11.56
N GLY A 147 -41.02 -9.00 12.33
CA GLY A 147 -41.48 -9.06 13.73
C GLY A 147 -40.88 -8.00 14.66
N THR A 148 -39.88 -7.23 14.20
CA THR A 148 -39.19 -6.23 15.05
C THR A 148 -39.70 -4.79 14.88
N ASP A 149 -40.65 -4.55 13.96
CA ASP A 149 -41.25 -3.21 13.73
C ASP A 149 -42.48 -2.91 14.62
N GLY A 150 -42.68 -3.66 15.71
CA GLY A 150 -43.83 -3.43 16.57
C GLY A 150 -43.82 -4.25 17.84
N ASP A 151 -42.82 -4.02 18.69
CA ASP A 151 -42.94 -4.23 20.14
C ASP A 151 -41.70 -3.63 20.86
N GLU A 152 -41.80 -2.37 21.25
CA GLU A 152 -41.18 -1.88 22.49
C GLU A 152 -42.25 -1.06 23.26
N PRO A 153 -42.50 -1.33 24.55
CA PRO A 153 -43.23 -0.42 25.43
C PRO A 153 -42.40 0.83 25.81
#